data_AF-A0A284SB76-F1
#
_entry.id   AF-A0A284SB76-F1
#
_cell.length_a   1.000
_cell.length_b   1.000
_cell.length_c   1.000
_cell.angle_alpha   90.00
_cell.angle_beta   90.00
_cell.angle_gamma   90.00
#
_symmetry.space_group_name_H-M   'P 1'
#
loop_
_entity.id
_entity.type
_entity.pdbx_description
1 polymer ?
#
loop_
_entity_poly.entity_id
_entity_poly.type
_entity_poly.pdbx_seq_one_letter_code
_entity_poly.pdbx_strand_id
1 'polypeptide(L)'
;MRRDINSDWGCRDASTILSFLPPLPRNLDIDKWIQIAKFTTIASEMVPFPYINGAAGCVATILEAIEKAGKNDEDLRALAEDIRTTMAIVKETIEVHGITSATYFYDICADFQTYLENLLSELNKTQHNLERKRFHRFLKTRKVADAINGYKQRMNDIKGNYVISIMTDARLEMPEMRDILSTRITDATEASRLRITSTVNAQSCRIIDEIHSLREIHREAREHTSRICANLQNRKGYFKGEVRDLAPGDIYLRQTEPHDHRHGYCTVESSNTVKLIRIYHIGNEEDVMKQLDHDIDVFLRPRFGPPYIQILLKSLVYVDHRTFLQ
;
A
#
# COMPACT_ATOMS: atom_id res chain seq x y z
N MET A 1 -56.46 -11.18 8.40
CA MET A 1 -55.13 -10.96 9.00
C MET A 1 -54.08 -11.33 7.95
N ARG A 2 -53.84 -10.41 7.00
CA ARG A 2 -52.73 -10.49 6.04
C ARG A 2 -51.48 -10.12 6.82
N ARG A 3 -50.47 -10.99 6.84
CA ARG A 3 -49.17 -10.67 7.42
C ARG A 3 -48.31 -10.08 6.31
N ASP A 4 -48.00 -8.81 6.48
CA ASP A 4 -46.98 -8.08 5.72
C ASP A 4 -45.63 -8.77 5.94
N ILE A 5 -45.12 -9.38 4.87
CA ILE A 5 -43.71 -9.77 4.72
C ILE A 5 -43.22 -8.99 3.50
N ASN A 6 -42.92 -7.71 3.69
CA ASN A 6 -42.28 -6.90 2.67
C ASN A 6 -41.53 -5.77 3.36
N SER A 7 -40.20 -5.90 3.43
CA SER A 7 -39.29 -4.73 3.32
C SER A 7 -37.80 -5.06 3.34
N ASP A 8 -37.34 -6.27 3.72
CA ASP A 8 -35.89 -6.47 3.99
C ASP A 8 -35.17 -7.61 3.23
N TRP A 9 -35.84 -8.28 2.29
CA TRP A 9 -35.25 -9.37 1.47
C TRP A 9 -34.78 -8.93 0.06
N GLY A 10 -34.59 -7.62 -0.14
CA GLY A 10 -34.80 -6.99 -1.45
C GLY A 10 -33.79 -7.24 -2.59
N CYS A 11 -32.51 -7.54 -2.33
CA CYS A 11 -31.52 -7.54 -3.44
C CYS A 11 -30.46 -8.64 -3.42
N ARG A 12 -30.18 -9.30 -2.29
CA ARG A 12 -29.08 -10.31 -2.22
C ARG A 12 -29.53 -11.73 -2.56
N ASP A 13 -30.80 -12.06 -2.38
CA ASP A 13 -31.24 -13.45 -2.48
C ASP A 13 -31.60 -13.90 -3.89
N ALA A 14 -32.14 -13.04 -4.77
CA ALA A 14 -32.45 -13.50 -6.11
C ALA A 14 -31.18 -13.81 -6.94
N SER A 15 -30.08 -13.06 -6.76
CA SER A 15 -28.78 -13.41 -7.37
C SER A 15 -28.25 -14.75 -6.84
N THR A 16 -28.49 -15.05 -5.56
CA THR A 16 -28.08 -16.31 -4.93
C THR A 16 -28.93 -17.47 -5.45
N ILE A 17 -30.24 -17.28 -5.60
CA ILE A 17 -31.16 -18.29 -6.17
C ILE A 17 -30.87 -18.54 -7.66
N LEU A 18 -30.57 -17.48 -8.42
CA LEU A 18 -30.17 -17.58 -9.82
C LEU A 18 -28.80 -18.26 -9.98
N SER A 19 -27.89 -18.13 -9.02
CA SER A 19 -26.60 -18.86 -9.01
C SER A 19 -26.73 -20.37 -8.79
N PHE A 20 -27.88 -20.84 -8.27
CA PHE A 20 -28.20 -22.26 -8.21
C PHE A 20 -28.77 -22.80 -9.52
N LEU A 21 -29.11 -21.94 -10.49
CA LEU A 21 -29.45 -22.42 -11.82
C LEU A 21 -28.21 -23.10 -12.41
N PRO A 22 -28.32 -24.33 -12.90
CA PRO A 22 -27.18 -25.04 -13.47
C PRO A 22 -26.58 -24.21 -14.62
N PRO A 23 -25.25 -24.03 -14.70
CA PRO A 23 -24.64 -23.23 -15.76
C PRO A 23 -25.06 -23.78 -17.13
N LEU A 24 -25.20 -22.91 -18.13
CA LEU A 24 -25.60 -23.29 -19.49
C LEU A 24 -24.39 -23.61 -20.38
N PRO A 25 -23.97 -24.89 -20.55
CA PRO A 25 -23.02 -25.22 -21.58
C PRO A 25 -23.63 -25.02 -22.97
N ARG A 26 -22.85 -24.43 -23.87
CA ARG A 26 -23.23 -24.07 -25.26
C ARG A 26 -23.59 -25.26 -26.17
N ASN A 27 -23.51 -26.50 -25.67
CA ASN A 27 -23.80 -27.73 -26.43
C ASN A 27 -24.51 -28.78 -25.56
N LEU A 28 -25.61 -28.37 -24.93
CA LEU A 28 -26.47 -29.23 -24.11
C LEU A 28 -27.46 -30.00 -25.01
N ASP A 29 -27.55 -31.31 -24.76
CA ASP A 29 -28.62 -32.17 -25.27
C ASP A 29 -30.01 -31.67 -24.82
N ILE A 30 -31.04 -31.97 -25.61
CA ILE A 30 -32.43 -31.53 -25.36
C ILE A 30 -32.92 -32.01 -23.98
N ASP A 31 -32.54 -33.23 -23.58
CA ASP A 31 -32.87 -33.84 -22.28
C ASP A 31 -32.34 -33.00 -21.11
N LYS A 32 -31.12 -32.48 -21.24
CA LYS A 32 -30.53 -31.62 -20.20
C LYS A 32 -31.23 -30.28 -20.15
N TRP A 33 -31.56 -29.68 -21.30
CA TRP A 33 -32.31 -28.44 -21.34
C TRP A 33 -33.71 -28.55 -20.75
N ILE A 34 -34.39 -29.69 -20.93
CA ILE A 34 -35.67 -29.98 -20.27
C ILE A 34 -35.49 -29.94 -18.75
N GLN A 35 -34.44 -30.57 -18.21
CA GLN A 35 -34.15 -30.54 -16.77
C GLN A 35 -33.84 -29.13 -16.27
N ILE A 36 -33.06 -28.35 -17.03
CA ILE A 36 -32.75 -26.95 -16.69
C ILE A 36 -34.02 -26.12 -16.67
N ALA A 37 -34.91 -26.27 -17.65
CA ALA A 37 -36.18 -25.57 -17.71
C ALA A 37 -37.08 -25.91 -16.51
N LYS A 38 -37.22 -27.20 -16.16
CA LYS A 38 -37.96 -27.64 -14.97
C LYS A 38 -37.37 -27.09 -13.67
N PHE A 39 -36.05 -27.14 -13.53
CA PHE A 39 -35.39 -26.58 -12.36
C PHE A 39 -35.60 -25.07 -12.29
N THR A 40 -35.57 -24.39 -13.44
CA THR A 40 -35.81 -22.94 -13.53
C THR A 40 -37.24 -22.60 -13.09
N THR A 41 -38.25 -23.39 -13.48
CA THR A 41 -39.63 -23.27 -12.96
C THR A 41 -39.64 -23.31 -11.43
N ILE A 42 -39.05 -24.34 -10.82
CA ILE A 42 -39.02 -24.49 -9.35
C ILE A 42 -38.25 -23.34 -8.67
N ALA A 43 -37.07 -22.99 -9.20
CA ALA A 43 -36.25 -21.91 -8.65
C ALA A 43 -36.93 -20.53 -8.82
N SER A 44 -37.67 -20.34 -9.91
CA SER A 44 -38.35 -19.08 -10.22
C SER A 44 -39.53 -18.78 -9.29
N GLU A 45 -40.14 -19.80 -8.65
CA GLU A 45 -41.14 -19.61 -7.60
C GLU A 45 -40.55 -18.95 -6.34
N MET A 46 -39.23 -19.04 -6.17
CA MET A 46 -38.51 -18.49 -5.03
C MET A 46 -37.96 -17.07 -5.30
N VAL A 47 -38.14 -16.53 -6.52
CA VAL A 47 -37.65 -15.20 -6.91
C VAL A 47 -38.78 -14.30 -7.42
N PRO A 48 -38.63 -12.97 -7.38
CA PRO A 48 -39.70 -12.03 -7.73
C PRO A 48 -40.01 -11.92 -9.25
N PHE A 49 -39.73 -12.97 -10.04
CA PHE A 49 -39.85 -12.96 -11.51
C PHE A 49 -40.85 -14.01 -12.01
N PRO A 50 -42.17 -13.78 -11.82
CA PRO A 50 -43.19 -14.78 -12.12
C PRO A 50 -43.28 -15.17 -13.60
N TYR A 51 -42.87 -14.30 -14.52
CA TYR A 51 -42.88 -14.58 -15.96
C TYR A 51 -41.80 -15.60 -16.38
N ILE A 52 -40.69 -15.70 -15.63
CA ILE A 52 -39.66 -16.71 -15.88
C ILE A 52 -40.23 -18.09 -15.56
N ASN A 53 -41.05 -18.21 -14.51
CA ASN A 53 -41.70 -19.46 -14.12
C ASN A 53 -42.58 -20.01 -15.24
N GLY A 54 -43.53 -19.18 -15.69
CA GLY A 54 -44.48 -19.57 -16.73
C GLY A 54 -43.80 -19.88 -18.05
N ALA A 55 -42.86 -19.03 -18.49
CA ALA A 55 -42.08 -19.29 -19.71
C ALA A 55 -41.26 -20.58 -19.60
N ALA A 56 -40.53 -20.80 -18.50
CA ALA A 56 -39.71 -21.99 -18.30
C ALA A 56 -40.56 -23.28 -18.28
N GLY A 57 -41.72 -23.26 -17.61
CA GLY A 57 -42.62 -24.40 -17.56
C GLY A 57 -43.19 -24.74 -18.95
N CYS A 58 -43.52 -23.72 -19.75
CA CYS A 58 -43.97 -23.94 -21.12
C CYS A 58 -42.86 -24.51 -22.00
N VAL A 59 -41.64 -23.95 -21.89
CA VAL A 59 -40.46 -24.43 -22.62
C VAL A 59 -40.18 -25.90 -22.30
N ALA A 60 -40.18 -26.29 -21.02
CA ALA A 60 -39.95 -27.68 -20.61
C ALA A 60 -40.94 -28.63 -21.31
N THR A 61 -42.23 -28.28 -21.29
CA THR A 61 -43.29 -29.11 -21.89
C THR A 61 -43.16 -29.21 -23.41
N ILE A 62 -42.86 -28.10 -24.10
CA ILE A 62 -42.69 -28.08 -25.56
C ILE A 62 -41.45 -28.88 -25.97
N LEU A 63 -40.33 -28.71 -25.27
CA LEU A 63 -39.10 -29.46 -25.55
C LEU A 63 -39.28 -30.96 -25.35
N GLU A 64 -39.98 -31.40 -24.29
CA GLU A 64 -40.33 -32.81 -24.13
C GLU A 64 -41.19 -33.33 -25.28
N ALA A 65 -42.11 -32.50 -25.76
CA ALA A 65 -43.01 -32.91 -26.83
C ALA A 65 -42.26 -33.00 -28.18
N ILE A 66 -41.30 -32.10 -28.43
CA ILE A 66 -40.34 -32.19 -29.54
C ILE A 66 -39.47 -33.45 -29.43
N GLU A 67 -38.90 -33.70 -28.25
CA GLU A 67 -38.06 -34.87 -27.97
C GLU A 67 -38.82 -36.17 -28.31
N LYS A 68 -40.09 -36.27 -27.89
CA LYS A 68 -40.98 -37.41 -28.14
C LYS A 68 -41.45 -37.53 -29.60
N ALA A 69 -41.51 -36.42 -30.35
CA ALA A 69 -42.00 -36.38 -31.73
C ALA A 69 -40.96 -36.88 -32.74
N GLY A 70 -39.67 -36.67 -32.48
CA GLY A 70 -38.60 -37.31 -33.26
C GLY A 70 -37.25 -36.64 -33.12
N LYS A 71 -36.32 -37.30 -32.40
CA LYS A 71 -34.93 -36.83 -32.18
C LYS A 71 -34.12 -36.61 -33.47
N ASN A 72 -34.55 -37.16 -34.61
CA ASN A 72 -33.84 -37.10 -35.89
C ASN A 72 -34.45 -36.09 -36.88
N ASP A 73 -35.44 -35.32 -36.47
CA ASP A 73 -36.09 -34.35 -37.35
C ASP A 73 -35.39 -32.99 -37.27
N GLU A 74 -34.75 -32.59 -38.38
CA GLU A 74 -33.95 -31.37 -38.44
C GLU A 74 -34.77 -30.09 -38.19
N ASP A 75 -36.01 -30.02 -38.69
CA ASP A 75 -36.87 -28.85 -38.49
C ASP A 75 -37.23 -28.70 -37.01
N LEU A 76 -37.53 -29.81 -36.33
CA LEU A 76 -37.83 -29.80 -34.90
C LEU A 76 -36.58 -29.55 -34.06
N ARG A 77 -35.41 -30.02 -34.49
CA ARG A 77 -34.13 -29.74 -33.82
C ARG A 77 -33.79 -28.25 -33.90
N ALA A 78 -33.96 -27.63 -35.06
CA ALA A 78 -33.79 -26.19 -35.25
C ALA A 78 -34.79 -25.40 -34.38
N LEU A 79 -36.06 -25.81 -34.35
CA LEU A 79 -37.06 -25.19 -33.48
C LEU A 79 -36.68 -25.30 -32.00
N ALA A 80 -36.25 -26.47 -31.55
CA ALA A 80 -35.78 -26.67 -30.18
C ALA A 80 -34.54 -25.81 -29.88
N GLU A 81 -33.63 -25.62 -30.84
CA GLU A 81 -32.45 -24.77 -30.69
C GLU A 81 -32.84 -23.30 -30.53
N ASP A 82 -33.81 -22.82 -31.33
CA ASP A 82 -34.31 -21.45 -31.23
C ASP A 82 -34.98 -21.19 -29.89
N ILE A 83 -35.79 -22.14 -29.38
CA ILE A 83 -36.41 -22.06 -28.04
C ILE A 83 -35.32 -22.01 -26.97
N ARG A 84 -34.34 -22.91 -27.03
CA ARG A 84 -33.24 -23.00 -26.06
C ARG A 84 -32.40 -21.71 -26.04
N THR A 85 -32.05 -21.20 -27.22
CA THR A 85 -31.29 -19.96 -27.37
C THR A 85 -32.06 -18.76 -26.82
N THR A 86 -33.36 -18.69 -27.08
CA THR A 86 -34.24 -17.62 -26.56
C THR A 86 -34.19 -17.56 -25.03
N MET A 87 -34.32 -18.72 -24.37
CA MET A 87 -34.24 -18.80 -22.91
C MET A 87 -32.82 -18.53 -22.38
N ALA A 88 -31.79 -18.97 -23.11
CA ALA A 88 -30.39 -18.75 -22.75
C ALA A 88 -30.03 -17.27 -22.66
N ILE A 89 -30.51 -16.44 -23.60
CA ILE A 89 -30.25 -14.99 -23.63
C ILE A 89 -30.71 -14.34 -22.33
N VAL A 90 -31.94 -14.62 -21.91
CA VAL A 90 -32.53 -14.05 -20.69
C VAL A 90 -31.73 -14.49 -19.47
N LYS A 91 -31.47 -15.80 -19.35
CA LYS A 91 -30.72 -16.35 -18.22
C LYS A 91 -29.31 -15.81 -18.13
N GLU A 92 -28.54 -15.84 -19.21
CA GLU A 92 -27.16 -15.34 -19.25
C GLU A 92 -27.11 -13.85 -18.88
N THR A 93 -28.04 -13.04 -19.40
CA THR A 93 -28.04 -11.61 -19.12
C THR A 93 -28.35 -11.34 -17.64
N ILE A 94 -29.27 -12.10 -17.05
CA ILE A 94 -29.60 -12.04 -15.62
C ILE A 94 -28.45 -12.54 -14.75
N GLU A 95 -27.74 -13.60 -15.15
CA GLU A 95 -26.57 -14.10 -14.43
C GLU A 95 -25.43 -13.07 -14.42
N VAL A 96 -25.20 -12.39 -15.55
CA VAL A 96 -24.10 -11.43 -15.69
C VAL A 96 -24.41 -10.08 -15.04
N HIS A 97 -25.65 -9.60 -15.15
CA HIS A 97 -26.02 -8.22 -14.77
C HIS A 97 -27.03 -8.13 -13.62
N GLY A 98 -27.47 -9.27 -13.09
CA GLY A 98 -28.31 -9.36 -11.91
C GLY A 98 -29.79 -9.00 -12.14
N ILE A 99 -30.47 -8.69 -11.04
CA ILE A 99 -31.93 -8.45 -10.98
C ILE A 99 -32.34 -7.26 -11.85
N THR A 100 -31.49 -6.24 -11.94
CA THR A 100 -31.78 -5.02 -12.71
C THR A 100 -32.02 -5.34 -14.19
N SER A 101 -31.22 -6.23 -14.79
CA SER A 101 -31.42 -6.60 -16.19
C SER A 101 -32.73 -7.35 -16.42
N ALA A 102 -33.21 -8.14 -15.45
CA ALA A 102 -34.45 -8.89 -15.58
C ALA A 102 -35.65 -7.99 -15.89
N THR A 103 -35.69 -6.77 -15.34
CA THR A 103 -36.78 -5.82 -15.59
C THR A 103 -36.88 -5.42 -17.07
N TYR A 104 -35.76 -5.33 -17.78
CA TYR A 104 -35.72 -4.99 -19.22
C TYR A 104 -36.30 -6.10 -20.11
N PHE A 105 -36.37 -7.33 -19.60
CA PHE A 105 -36.93 -8.47 -20.33
C PHE A 105 -38.39 -8.76 -19.97
N TYR A 106 -39.00 -8.01 -19.05
CA TYR A 106 -40.33 -8.32 -18.51
C TYR A 106 -41.37 -8.48 -19.63
N ASP A 107 -41.58 -7.43 -20.44
CA ASP A 107 -42.63 -7.41 -21.46
C ASP A 107 -42.42 -8.51 -22.50
N ILE A 108 -41.19 -8.66 -23.00
CA ILE A 108 -40.89 -9.66 -24.03
C ILE A 108 -41.00 -11.09 -23.51
N CYS A 109 -40.68 -11.34 -22.24
CA CYS A 109 -40.83 -12.66 -21.64
C CYS A 109 -42.29 -12.99 -21.34
N ALA A 110 -43.08 -12.02 -20.89
CA ALA A 110 -44.52 -12.18 -20.68
C ALA A 110 -45.23 -12.49 -22.02
N ASP A 111 -44.93 -11.73 -23.07
CA ASP A 111 -45.43 -11.99 -24.42
C ASP A 111 -45.02 -13.37 -24.93
N PHE A 112 -43.77 -13.76 -24.67
CA PHE A 112 -43.25 -15.07 -25.08
C PHE A 112 -43.96 -16.19 -24.33
N GLN A 113 -44.15 -16.06 -23.01
CA GLN A 113 -44.92 -17.00 -22.21
C GLN A 113 -46.33 -17.17 -22.77
N THR A 114 -47.06 -16.08 -22.99
CA THR A 114 -48.42 -16.14 -23.55
C THR A 114 -48.45 -16.84 -24.91
N TYR A 115 -47.44 -16.59 -25.76
CA TYR A 115 -47.30 -17.30 -27.03
C TYR A 115 -47.11 -18.81 -26.82
N LEU A 116 -46.23 -19.22 -25.91
CA LEU A 116 -45.98 -20.64 -25.62
C LEU A 116 -47.17 -21.34 -24.97
N GLU A 117 -47.92 -20.65 -24.09
CA GLU A 117 -49.16 -21.17 -23.49
C GLU A 117 -50.24 -21.41 -24.55
N ASN A 118 -50.42 -20.46 -25.47
CA ASN A 118 -51.33 -20.61 -26.60
C ASN A 118 -50.88 -21.76 -27.51
N LEU A 119 -49.57 -21.87 -27.77
CA LEU A 119 -49.01 -22.97 -28.53
C LEU A 119 -49.32 -24.30 -27.84
N LEU A 120 -49.07 -24.43 -26.54
CA LEU A 120 -49.39 -25.62 -25.74
C LEU A 120 -50.89 -25.97 -25.75
N SER A 121 -51.77 -24.97 -25.68
CA SER A 121 -53.21 -25.17 -25.78
C SER A 121 -53.60 -25.77 -27.14
N GLU A 122 -53.04 -25.26 -28.24
CA GLU A 122 -53.25 -25.81 -29.59
C GLU A 122 -52.66 -27.22 -29.73
N LEU A 123 -51.51 -27.48 -29.10
CA LEU A 123 -50.92 -28.81 -29.04
C LEU A 123 -51.83 -29.81 -28.29
N ASN A 124 -52.40 -29.42 -27.15
CA ASN A 124 -53.30 -30.28 -26.37
C ASN A 124 -54.63 -30.56 -27.09
N LYS A 125 -55.20 -29.58 -27.79
CA LYS A 125 -56.40 -29.78 -28.63
C LYS A 125 -56.17 -30.76 -29.78
N THR A 126 -54.97 -30.73 -30.36
CA THR A 126 -54.59 -31.64 -31.45
C THR A 126 -54.21 -33.04 -30.95
N GLN A 127 -53.66 -33.16 -29.73
CA GLN A 127 -53.33 -34.43 -29.08
C GLN A 127 -54.57 -35.29 -28.73
N HIS A 128 -55.68 -34.67 -28.34
CA HIS A 128 -56.94 -35.39 -28.05
C HIS A 128 -57.64 -35.96 -29.30
N ASN A 129 -57.20 -35.61 -30.52
CA ASN A 129 -57.98 -35.85 -31.73
C ASN A 129 -57.32 -36.66 -32.86
N LEU A 130 -56.01 -36.99 -32.89
CA LEU A 130 -55.39 -38.00 -33.80
C LEU A 130 -53.85 -38.08 -33.66
N GLU A 131 -53.30 -39.20 -34.14
CA GLU A 131 -51.89 -39.66 -34.22
C GLU A 131 -50.77 -38.58 -34.10
N ARG A 132 -49.70 -38.94 -33.37
CA ARG A 132 -48.39 -38.24 -33.23
C ARG A 132 -47.89 -37.49 -34.49
N LYS A 133 -48.26 -37.95 -35.69
CA LYS A 133 -47.98 -37.31 -36.99
C LYS A 133 -48.62 -35.92 -37.18
N ARG A 134 -49.80 -35.65 -36.63
CA ARG A 134 -50.47 -34.34 -36.77
C ARG A 134 -49.81 -33.28 -35.89
N PHE A 135 -49.45 -33.68 -34.67
CA PHE A 135 -48.63 -32.91 -33.73
C PHE A 135 -47.28 -32.53 -34.37
N HIS A 136 -46.59 -33.50 -34.96
CA HIS A 136 -45.34 -33.31 -35.69
C HIS A 136 -45.45 -32.26 -36.80
N ARG A 137 -46.50 -32.36 -37.62
CA ARG A 137 -46.74 -31.42 -38.73
C ARG A 137 -47.04 -30.00 -38.26
N PHE A 138 -47.70 -29.85 -37.12
CA PHE A 138 -48.05 -28.53 -36.59
C PHE A 138 -46.82 -27.76 -36.08
N LEU A 139 -45.94 -28.40 -35.31
CA LEU A 139 -44.70 -27.77 -34.85
C LEU A 139 -43.77 -27.37 -36.00
N LYS A 140 -43.79 -28.14 -37.09
CA LYS A 140 -43.06 -27.81 -38.33
C LYS A 140 -43.62 -26.65 -39.13
N THR A 141 -44.78 -26.10 -38.75
CA THR A 141 -45.33 -24.99 -39.50
C THR A 141 -44.37 -23.81 -39.40
N ARG A 142 -44.07 -23.22 -40.56
CA ARG A 142 -43.20 -22.04 -40.66
C ARG A 142 -43.63 -20.91 -39.72
N LYS A 143 -44.94 -20.78 -39.47
CA LYS A 143 -45.50 -19.81 -38.51
C LYS A 143 -44.94 -19.97 -37.10
N VAL A 144 -44.72 -21.20 -36.62
CA VAL A 144 -44.18 -21.47 -35.28
C VAL A 144 -42.69 -21.13 -35.24
N ALA A 145 -41.92 -21.59 -36.22
CA ALA A 145 -40.50 -21.30 -36.32
C ALA A 145 -40.21 -19.79 -36.47
N ASP A 146 -40.90 -19.11 -37.38
CA ASP A 146 -40.71 -17.67 -37.63
C ASP A 146 -41.06 -16.84 -36.39
N ALA A 147 -42.11 -17.21 -35.65
CA ALA A 147 -42.50 -16.53 -34.42
C ALA A 147 -41.43 -16.68 -33.32
N ILE A 148 -40.95 -17.89 -33.06
CA ILE A 148 -39.91 -18.13 -32.03
C ILE A 148 -38.61 -17.44 -32.42
N ASN A 149 -38.20 -17.51 -33.68
CA ASN A 149 -37.02 -16.79 -34.16
C ASN A 149 -37.18 -15.26 -34.02
N GLY A 150 -38.40 -14.73 -34.19
CA GLY A 150 -38.71 -13.32 -33.90
C GLY A 150 -38.56 -12.94 -32.42
N TYR A 151 -38.95 -13.82 -31.48
CA TYR A 151 -38.69 -13.60 -30.05
C TYR A 151 -37.20 -13.67 -29.73
N LYS A 152 -36.47 -14.64 -30.29
CA LYS A 152 -35.01 -14.76 -30.16
C LYS A 152 -34.31 -13.46 -30.59
N GLN A 153 -34.69 -12.89 -31.74
CA GLN A 153 -34.11 -11.64 -32.24
C GLN A 153 -34.41 -10.47 -31.29
N ARG A 154 -35.69 -10.27 -30.92
CA ARG A 154 -36.08 -9.17 -30.02
C ARG A 154 -35.39 -9.24 -28.66
N MET A 155 -35.23 -10.44 -28.09
CA MET A 155 -34.49 -10.60 -26.83
C MET A 155 -33.00 -10.29 -26.98
N ASN A 156 -32.37 -10.67 -28.10
CA ASN A 156 -30.99 -10.25 -28.38
C ASN A 156 -30.86 -8.73 -28.55
N ASP A 157 -31.82 -8.09 -29.20
CA ASP A 157 -31.82 -6.63 -29.36
C ASP A 157 -31.94 -5.93 -28.00
N ILE A 158 -32.81 -6.44 -27.10
CA ILE A 158 -32.93 -5.95 -25.73
C ILE A 158 -31.61 -6.13 -24.96
N LYS A 159 -30.97 -7.31 -25.05
CA LYS A 159 -29.64 -7.55 -24.46
C LYS A 159 -28.62 -6.52 -24.96
N GLY A 160 -28.57 -6.30 -26.28
CA GLY A 160 -27.66 -5.33 -26.90
C GLY A 160 -27.89 -3.91 -26.39
N ASN A 161 -29.15 -3.45 -26.37
CA ASN A 161 -29.51 -2.12 -25.88
C ASN A 161 -29.17 -1.94 -24.39
N TYR A 162 -29.42 -2.97 -23.57
CA TYR A 162 -29.11 -2.95 -22.15
C TYR A 162 -27.59 -2.85 -21.89
N VAL A 163 -26.78 -3.65 -22.59
CA VAL A 163 -25.32 -3.58 -22.50
C VAL A 163 -24.80 -2.20 -22.91
N ILE A 164 -25.36 -1.61 -23.99
CA ILE A 164 -25.02 -0.25 -24.42
C ILE A 164 -25.38 0.79 -23.34
N SER A 165 -26.55 0.66 -22.70
CA SER A 165 -26.97 1.55 -21.61
C SER A 165 -25.97 1.52 -20.46
N ILE A 166 -25.65 0.33 -19.94
CA ILE A 166 -24.68 0.20 -18.83
C ILE A 166 -23.31 0.79 -19.21
N MET A 167 -22.82 0.48 -20.41
CA MET A 167 -21.54 1.01 -20.87
C MET A 167 -21.55 2.53 -20.99
N THR A 168 -22.68 3.12 -21.35
CA THR A 168 -22.85 4.56 -21.46
C THR A 168 -22.89 5.20 -20.08
N ASP A 169 -23.67 4.66 -19.15
CA ASP A 169 -23.76 5.15 -17.77
C ASP A 169 -22.39 5.11 -17.09
N ALA A 170 -21.67 3.98 -17.19
CA ALA A 170 -20.33 3.86 -16.65
C ALA A 170 -19.35 4.90 -17.25
N ARG A 171 -19.47 5.20 -18.55
CA ARG A 171 -18.65 6.24 -19.21
C ARG A 171 -18.99 7.64 -18.75
N LEU A 172 -20.24 7.92 -18.38
CA LEU A 172 -20.67 9.23 -17.89
C LEU A 172 -20.28 9.48 -16.43
N GLU A 173 -20.20 8.42 -15.61
CA GLU A 173 -19.77 8.52 -14.21
C GLU A 173 -18.24 8.63 -14.03
N MET A 174 -17.46 8.10 -14.98
CA MET A 174 -15.99 8.11 -14.89
C MET A 174 -15.35 9.51 -14.80
N PRO A 175 -15.77 10.53 -15.57
CA PRO A 175 -15.25 11.90 -15.44
C PRO A 175 -15.45 12.48 -14.04
N GLU A 176 -16.61 12.27 -13.43
CA GLU A 176 -16.91 12.80 -12.10
C GLU A 176 -15.99 12.17 -11.04
N MET A 177 -15.79 10.85 -11.12
CA MET A 177 -14.83 10.16 -10.24
C MET A 177 -13.40 10.65 -10.45
N ARG A 178 -12.99 10.91 -11.70
CA ARG A 178 -11.66 11.44 -12.03
C ARG A 178 -11.46 12.84 -11.43
N ASP A 179 -12.47 13.70 -11.49
CA ASP A 179 -12.39 15.06 -10.95
C ASP A 179 -12.35 15.06 -9.42
N ILE A 180 -13.16 14.22 -8.77
CA ILE A 180 -13.12 14.02 -7.31
C ILE A 180 -11.73 13.54 -6.88
N LEU A 181 -11.16 12.55 -7.59
CA LEU A 181 -9.84 12.02 -7.27
C LEU A 181 -8.74 13.07 -7.50
N SER A 182 -8.81 13.81 -8.60
CA SER A 182 -7.87 14.90 -8.92
C SER A 182 -7.88 15.99 -7.84
N THR A 183 -9.07 16.36 -7.36
CA THR A 183 -9.25 17.35 -6.30
C THR A 183 -8.61 16.84 -4.99
N ARG A 184 -8.91 15.60 -4.59
CA ARG A 184 -8.32 15.00 -3.37
C ARG A 184 -6.80 14.89 -3.42
N ILE A 185 -6.24 14.54 -4.58
CA ILE A 185 -4.78 14.48 -4.77
C ILE A 185 -4.18 15.88 -4.62
N THR A 186 -4.82 16.90 -5.20
CA THR A 186 -4.37 18.30 -5.10
C THR A 186 -4.39 18.78 -3.65
N ASP A 187 -5.49 18.55 -2.93
CA ASP A 187 -5.64 18.95 -1.52
C ASP A 187 -4.63 18.24 -0.62
N ALA A 188 -4.43 16.93 -0.80
CA ALA A 188 -3.46 16.16 -0.03
C ALA A 188 -2.02 16.62 -0.30
N THR A 189 -1.71 16.95 -1.56
CA THR A 189 -0.39 17.47 -1.96
C THR A 189 -0.13 18.83 -1.31
N GLU A 190 -1.11 19.72 -1.33
CA GLU A 190 -0.99 21.05 -0.72
C GLU A 190 -0.88 20.97 0.80
N ALA A 191 -1.69 20.13 1.46
CA ALA A 191 -1.60 19.91 2.90
C ALA A 191 -0.23 19.33 3.31
N SER A 192 0.31 18.40 2.52
CA SER A 192 1.66 17.85 2.73
C SER A 192 2.73 18.93 2.56
N ARG A 193 2.65 19.73 1.50
CA ARG A 193 3.56 20.85 1.23
C ARG A 193 3.59 21.85 2.38
N LEU A 194 2.41 22.23 2.91
CA LEU A 194 2.29 23.14 4.05
C LEU A 194 2.89 22.55 5.33
N ARG A 195 2.67 21.26 5.61
CA ARG A 195 3.25 20.57 6.80
C ARG A 195 4.77 20.48 6.72
N ILE A 196 5.32 20.16 5.55
CA ILE A 196 6.77 20.10 5.36
C ILE A 196 7.36 21.50 5.56
N THR A 197 6.77 22.51 4.92
CA THR A 197 7.23 23.90 5.02
C THR A 197 7.21 24.39 6.46
N SER A 198 6.14 24.14 7.22
CA SER A 198 6.05 24.56 8.61
C SER A 198 7.08 23.87 9.50
N THR A 199 7.32 22.57 9.28
CA THR A 199 8.33 21.80 10.02
C THR A 199 9.74 22.30 9.74
N VAL A 200 10.08 22.52 8.46
CA VAL A 200 11.38 23.06 8.04
C VAL A 200 11.61 24.45 8.61
N ASN A 201 10.60 25.32 8.59
CA ASN A 201 10.68 26.66 9.17
C ASN A 201 10.90 26.60 10.69
N ALA A 202 10.12 25.78 11.41
CA ALA A 202 10.28 25.61 12.85
C ALA A 202 11.67 25.10 13.23
N GLN A 203 12.21 24.15 12.46
CA GLN A 203 13.55 23.62 12.69
C GLN A 203 14.64 24.63 12.35
N SER A 204 14.46 25.43 11.29
CA SER A 204 15.39 26.50 10.92
C SER A 204 15.51 27.56 12.01
N CYS A 205 14.39 27.99 12.61
CA CYS A 205 14.40 28.92 13.74
C CYS A 205 15.19 28.35 14.93
N ARG A 206 14.95 27.07 15.28
CA ARG A 206 15.69 26.41 16.38
C ARG A 206 17.20 26.40 16.14
N ILE A 207 17.62 26.05 14.91
CA ILE A 207 19.04 26.04 14.55
C ILE A 207 19.65 27.45 14.67
N ILE A 208 18.93 28.48 14.22
CA ILE A 208 19.38 29.87 14.34
C ILE A 208 19.59 30.26 15.82
N ASP A 209 18.63 29.92 16.69
CA ASP A 209 18.71 30.20 18.13
C ASP A 209 19.89 29.47 18.80
N GLU A 210 20.12 28.20 18.44
CA GLU A 210 21.27 27.43 18.93
C GLU A 210 22.60 28.04 18.49
N ILE A 211 22.72 28.46 17.22
CA ILE A 211 23.92 29.15 16.71
C ILE A 211 24.17 30.45 17.49
N HIS A 212 23.12 31.23 17.79
CA HIS A 212 23.24 32.44 18.58
C HIS A 212 23.73 32.15 20.00
N SER A 213 23.17 31.13 20.66
CA SER A 213 23.59 30.70 22.00
C SER A 213 25.05 30.25 22.03
N LEU A 214 25.48 29.41 21.07
CA LEU A 214 26.86 28.96 20.96
C LEU A 214 27.84 30.11 20.72
N ARG A 215 27.44 31.11 19.92
CA ARG A 215 28.27 32.31 19.69
C ARG A 215 28.46 33.12 20.96
N GLU A 216 27.44 33.20 21.80
CA GLU A 216 27.50 33.89 23.09
C GLU A 216 28.46 33.17 24.05
N ILE A 217 28.31 31.85 24.21
CA ILE A 217 29.22 31.02 25.03
C ILE A 217 30.67 31.18 24.55
N HIS A 218 30.89 31.17 23.22
CA HIS A 218 32.23 31.36 22.67
C HIS A 218 32.81 32.75 22.97
N ARG A 219 31.99 33.80 22.94
CA ARG A 219 32.40 35.16 23.32
C ARG A 219 32.82 35.21 24.78
N GLU A 220 32.01 34.69 25.70
CA GLU A 220 32.32 34.64 27.13
C GLU A 220 33.61 33.85 27.41
N ALA A 221 33.78 32.68 26.78
CA ALA A 221 34.99 31.86 26.93
C ALA A 221 36.25 32.59 26.42
N ARG A 222 36.12 33.36 25.32
CA ARG A 222 37.21 34.18 24.79
C ARG A 222 37.58 35.32 25.74
N GLU A 223 36.59 36.01 26.30
CA GLU A 223 36.81 37.07 27.29
C GLU A 223 37.46 36.53 28.57
N HIS A 224 36.96 35.40 29.09
CA HIS A 224 37.53 34.73 30.26
C HIS A 224 38.99 34.32 30.03
N THR A 225 39.29 33.70 28.87
CA THR A 225 40.65 33.35 28.48
C THR A 225 41.55 34.58 28.39
N SER A 226 41.05 35.67 27.80
CA SER A 226 41.80 36.93 27.70
C SER A 226 42.12 37.52 29.07
N ARG A 227 41.17 37.46 30.03
CA ARG A 227 41.39 37.88 31.42
C ARG A 227 42.44 37.03 32.13
N ILE A 228 42.42 35.70 31.92
CA ILE A 228 43.47 34.82 32.46
C ILE A 228 44.84 35.21 31.90
N CYS A 229 44.96 35.38 30.58
CA CYS A 229 46.22 35.79 29.95
C CYS A 229 46.72 37.14 30.48
N ALA A 230 45.84 38.14 30.61
CA ALA A 230 46.20 39.45 31.17
C ALA A 230 46.63 39.36 32.64
N ASN A 231 45.95 38.54 33.46
CA ASN A 231 46.32 38.30 34.86
C ASN A 231 47.69 37.61 34.98
N LEU A 232 48.00 36.68 34.07
CA LEU A 232 49.32 36.04 33.99
C LEU A 232 50.40 37.05 33.58
N GLN A 233 50.12 37.95 32.62
CA GLN A 233 51.06 39.00 32.22
C GLN A 233 51.31 40.06 33.31
N ASN A 234 50.27 40.42 34.07
CA ASN A 234 50.37 41.39 35.18
C ASN A 234 51.12 40.85 36.41
N ARG A 235 51.20 39.52 36.56
CA ARG A 235 52.15 38.89 37.48
C ARG A 235 53.55 38.97 36.86
N LYS A 236 54.18 40.15 36.95
CA LYS A 236 55.59 40.37 36.57
C LYS A 236 56.46 39.27 37.15
N GLY A 237 56.91 38.37 36.28
CA GLY A 237 57.72 37.22 36.62
C GLY A 237 57.45 36.12 35.62
N TYR A 238 58.23 36.13 34.54
CA TYR A 238 58.56 34.92 33.77
C TYR A 238 58.67 33.74 34.72
N PHE A 239 58.17 32.55 34.30
CA PHE A 239 58.35 31.27 34.97
C PHE A 239 59.41 31.37 36.07
N LYS A 240 59.01 31.43 37.34
CA LYS A 240 59.95 31.39 38.46
C LYS A 240 60.44 29.94 38.56
N GLY A 241 61.12 29.48 37.51
CA GLY A 241 61.91 28.28 37.51
C GLY A 241 63.11 28.60 38.37
N GLU A 242 63.11 28.08 39.59
CA GLU A 242 64.36 27.93 40.31
C GLU A 242 65.13 26.85 39.57
N VAL A 243 66.20 27.26 38.87
CA VAL A 243 67.22 26.30 38.43
C VAL A 243 67.87 25.80 39.72
N ARG A 244 67.60 24.54 40.04
CA ARG A 244 68.24 23.86 41.16
C ARG A 244 69.13 22.78 40.59
N ASP A 245 70.38 22.76 41.01
CA ASP A 245 71.24 21.60 40.82
C ASP A 245 70.66 20.48 41.69
N LEU A 246 70.19 19.42 41.02
CA LEU A 246 69.68 18.23 41.69
C LEU A 246 70.81 17.23 41.78
N ALA A 247 71.03 16.66 42.97
CA ALA A 247 71.99 15.61 43.19
C ALA A 247 71.39 14.24 42.77
N PRO A 248 72.25 13.25 42.45
CA PRO A 248 71.80 11.87 42.30
C PRO A 248 71.04 11.42 43.56
N GLY A 249 69.76 11.06 43.41
CA GLY A 249 68.86 10.69 44.51
C GLY A 249 67.67 11.62 44.73
N ASP A 250 67.72 12.87 44.24
CA ASP A 250 66.66 13.86 44.49
C ASP A 250 65.37 13.62 43.68
N ILE A 251 65.45 12.77 42.64
CA ILE A 251 64.34 12.45 41.74
C ILE A 251 64.11 10.95 41.74
N TYR A 252 62.88 10.55 42.08
CA TYR A 252 62.43 9.18 41.98
C TYR A 252 61.48 9.06 40.78
N LEU A 253 61.92 8.34 39.74
CA LEU A 253 61.09 8.08 38.58
C LEU A 253 60.07 6.99 38.91
N ARG A 254 58.78 7.28 38.73
CA ARG A 254 57.72 6.29 38.95
C ARG A 254 57.44 5.45 37.72
N GLN A 255 57.44 6.07 36.55
CA GLN A 255 57.08 5.40 35.31
C GLN A 255 57.66 6.14 34.11
N THR A 256 58.26 5.40 33.18
CA THR A 256 58.74 5.92 31.89
C THR A 256 57.79 5.45 30.79
N GLU A 257 57.35 6.36 29.93
CA GLU A 257 56.61 5.98 28.72
C GLU A 257 57.56 5.92 27.51
N PRO A 258 57.48 4.88 26.66
CA PRO A 258 58.40 4.68 25.55
C PRO A 258 57.88 5.42 24.31
N HIS A 259 58.07 6.74 24.28
CA HIS A 259 57.91 7.54 23.06
C HIS A 259 59.18 8.34 22.77
N ASP A 260 59.29 8.83 21.53
CA ASP A 260 60.50 9.40 20.88
C ASP A 260 61.18 10.53 21.69
N HIS A 261 60.48 11.06 22.69
CA HIS A 261 61.03 11.84 23.78
C HIS A 261 60.63 11.14 25.09
N ARG A 262 61.61 10.78 25.94
CA ARG A 262 61.34 10.07 27.21
C ARG A 262 60.57 10.99 28.16
N HIS A 263 59.25 10.94 28.09
CA HIS A 263 58.35 11.47 29.09
C HIS A 263 58.24 10.48 30.25
N GLY A 264 58.24 11.01 31.46
CA GLY A 264 58.04 10.20 32.65
C GLY A 264 57.35 10.99 33.75
N TYR A 265 56.72 10.25 34.66
CA TYR A 265 56.18 10.82 35.89
C TYR A 265 57.19 10.62 37.01
N CYS A 266 57.49 11.67 37.75
CA CYS A 266 58.37 11.58 38.91
C CYS A 266 57.73 12.15 40.17
N THR A 267 58.34 11.76 41.29
CA THR A 267 58.25 12.48 42.55
C THR A 267 59.62 13.06 42.86
N VAL A 268 59.66 14.37 43.11
CA VAL A 268 60.87 15.06 43.57
C VAL A 268 60.84 15.08 45.09
N GLU A 269 61.97 14.78 45.73
CA GLU A 269 62.10 14.83 47.18
C GLU A 269 61.69 16.24 47.68
N SER A 270 60.82 16.32 48.69
CA SER A 270 60.16 17.55 49.18
C SER A 270 58.96 18.07 48.36
N SER A 271 58.45 17.33 47.36
CA SER A 271 57.25 17.70 46.60
C SER A 271 56.12 16.67 46.75
N ASN A 272 54.97 17.10 47.25
CA ASN A 272 53.80 16.23 47.46
C ASN A 272 52.97 16.01 46.17
N THR A 273 53.34 16.67 45.07
CA THR A 273 52.65 16.57 43.78
C THR A 273 53.48 15.82 42.76
N VAL A 274 52.84 14.94 41.99
CA VAL A 274 53.43 14.28 40.83
C VAL A 274 53.84 15.34 39.80
N LYS A 275 55.06 15.23 39.28
CA LYS A 275 55.60 16.15 38.27
C LYS A 275 55.81 15.42 36.96
N LEU A 276 55.65 16.15 35.86
CA LEU A 276 56.00 15.67 34.53
C LEU A 276 57.49 15.96 34.30
N ILE A 277 58.25 14.93 33.95
CA ILE A 277 59.63 15.07 33.51
C ILE A 277 59.69 14.84 32.01
N ARG A 278 60.42 15.71 31.32
CA ARG A 278 60.88 15.47 29.95
C ARG A 278 62.39 15.46 29.96
N ILE A 279 62.97 14.33 29.58
CA ILE A 279 64.42 14.17 29.50
C ILE A 279 64.86 14.51 28.08
N TYR A 280 65.71 15.53 27.95
CA TYR A 280 66.36 15.87 26.69
C TYR A 280 67.75 15.23 26.68
N HIS A 281 68.08 14.47 25.63
CA HIS A 281 69.43 13.93 25.48
C HIS A 281 70.39 15.03 25.03
N ILE A 282 71.57 15.05 25.65
CA ILE A 282 72.60 16.06 25.40
C ILE A 282 73.13 15.88 23.98
N GLY A 283 72.74 16.80 23.10
CA GLY A 283 73.47 17.17 21.90
C GLY A 283 74.05 18.57 22.07
N ASN A 284 73.85 19.44 21.08
CA ASN A 284 74.13 20.87 21.17
C ASN A 284 73.12 21.57 22.09
N GLU A 285 73.60 22.38 23.04
CA GLU A 285 72.77 23.11 24.02
C GLU A 285 71.73 24.01 23.33
N GLU A 286 72.11 24.65 22.22
CA GLU A 286 71.21 25.54 21.49
C GLU A 286 70.00 24.79 20.88
N ASP A 287 70.21 23.55 20.45
CA ASP A 287 69.14 22.71 19.89
C ASP A 287 68.21 22.19 20.98
N VAL A 288 68.74 21.89 22.16
CA VAL A 288 67.94 21.52 23.35
C VAL A 288 67.06 22.69 23.79
N MET A 289 67.61 23.90 23.82
CA MET A 289 66.85 25.10 24.20
C MET A 289 65.77 25.45 23.17
N LYS A 290 66.05 25.32 21.86
CA LYS A 290 65.03 25.49 20.80
C LYS A 290 63.91 24.45 20.90
N GLN A 291 64.24 23.20 21.21
CA GLN A 291 63.25 22.14 21.41
C GLN A 291 62.39 22.41 22.64
N LEU A 292 63.00 22.85 23.75
CA LEU A 292 62.28 23.26 24.96
C LEU A 292 61.29 24.40 24.67
N ASP A 293 61.73 25.45 23.96
CA ASP A 293 60.87 26.59 23.61
C ASP A 293 59.70 26.17 22.69
N HIS A 294 59.96 25.32 21.69
CA HIS A 294 58.91 24.79 20.83
C HIS A 294 57.87 24.00 21.62
N ASP A 295 58.33 23.15 22.53
CA ASP A 295 57.46 22.34 23.36
C ASP A 295 56.60 23.20 24.30
N ILE A 296 57.19 24.23 24.92
CA ILE A 296 56.45 25.22 25.72
C ILE A 296 55.38 25.93 24.87
N ASP A 297 55.70 26.36 23.65
CA ASP A 297 54.73 27.01 22.75
C ASP A 297 53.57 26.07 22.37
N VAL A 298 53.86 24.80 22.05
CA VAL A 298 52.83 23.79 21.75
C VAL A 298 51.91 23.56 22.94
N PHE A 299 52.45 23.48 24.17
CA PHE A 299 51.66 23.31 25.39
C PHE A 299 50.80 24.53 25.74
N LEU A 300 51.25 25.73 25.36
CA LEU A 300 50.54 26.99 25.62
C LEU A 300 49.55 27.35 24.49
N ARG A 301 49.57 26.67 23.34
CA ARG A 301 48.63 26.95 22.25
C ARG A 301 47.20 26.62 22.67
N PRO A 302 46.20 27.48 22.35
CA PRO A 302 44.82 27.33 22.84
C PRO A 302 44.01 26.18 22.23
N ARG A 303 44.65 25.24 21.51
CA ARG A 303 43.96 24.17 20.78
C ARG A 303 43.45 23.06 21.70
N PHE A 304 43.87 23.02 22.96
CA PHE A 304 43.41 22.03 23.94
C PHE A 304 42.54 22.70 25.00
N GLY A 305 41.31 22.21 25.13
CA GLY A 305 40.30 22.72 26.04
C GLY A 305 40.66 22.60 27.53
N PRO A 306 39.74 23.03 28.42
CA PRO A 306 40.05 23.41 29.80
C PRO A 306 40.67 22.37 30.75
N PRO A 307 40.53 21.03 30.61
CA PRO A 307 40.97 20.16 31.69
C PRO A 307 42.48 19.93 31.73
N TYR A 308 43.23 20.22 30.66
CA TYR A 308 44.67 19.89 30.59
C TYR A 308 45.60 21.00 31.10
N ILE A 309 45.15 22.25 31.12
CA ILE A 309 46.00 23.40 31.45
C ILE A 309 46.25 23.49 32.98
N GLN A 310 45.34 22.98 33.81
CA GLN A 310 45.49 23.05 35.28
C GLN A 310 46.52 22.08 35.86
N ILE A 311 46.85 20.99 35.17
CA ILE A 311 47.73 19.93 35.72
C ILE A 311 49.21 20.16 35.36
N LEU A 312 49.50 20.81 34.23
CA LEU A 312 50.87 20.88 33.69
C LEU A 312 51.68 22.12 34.10
N LEU A 313 51.05 23.18 34.60
CA LEU A 313 51.73 24.46 34.84
C LEU A 313 52.46 24.58 36.20
N LYS A 314 52.51 23.53 37.01
CA LYS A 314 53.09 23.63 38.37
C LYS A 314 54.50 23.12 38.56
N SER A 315 55.12 22.38 37.64
CA SER A 315 56.55 22.03 37.78
C SER A 315 57.12 21.39 36.52
N LEU A 316 57.83 22.17 35.71
CA LEU A 316 58.81 21.62 34.76
C LEU A 316 60.15 21.55 35.49
N VAL A 317 60.82 20.40 35.47
CA VAL A 317 62.17 20.22 36.05
C VAL A 317 63.10 19.79 34.93
N TYR A 318 64.15 20.57 34.69
CA TYR A 318 65.23 20.23 33.77
C TYR A 318 66.31 19.46 34.53
N VAL A 319 66.83 18.37 33.96
CA VAL A 319 67.88 17.55 34.58
C VAL A 319 68.88 17.17 33.50
N ASP A 320 70.17 17.43 33.77
CA ASP A 320 71.26 17.01 32.90
C ASP A 320 71.42 15.48 32.91
N HIS A 321 71.67 14.89 31.73
CA HIS A 321 71.76 13.43 31.59
C HIS A 321 72.94 12.84 32.39
N ARG A 322 73.99 13.64 32.67
CA ARG A 322 75.16 13.16 33.44
C ARG A 322 74.81 12.80 34.88
N THR A 323 73.75 13.36 35.43
CA THR A 323 73.32 13.11 36.82
C THR A 323 72.48 11.83 36.96
N PHE A 324 72.06 11.20 35.85
CA PHE A 324 71.08 10.10 35.84
C PHE A 324 71.68 8.69 35.72
N LEU A 325 73.01 8.55 35.64
CA LEU A 325 73.69 7.26 35.37
C LEU A 325 74.66 6.79 36.48
N GLN A 326 74.38 7.09 37.74
CA GLN A 326 74.99 6.36 38.88
C GLN A 326 73.93 5.79 39.81
#